data_AF-A0A1V4RIL9-F1
#
_entry.id   AF-A0A1V4RIL9-F1
#
_cell.length_a   1.000
_cell.length_b   1.000
_cell.length_c   1.000
_cell.angle_alpha   90.00
_cell.angle_beta   90.00
_cell.angle_gamma   90.00
#
_symmetry.space_group_name_H-M   'P 1'
#
loop_
_entity.id
_entity.type
_entity.pdbx_description
1 polymer ?
#
loop_
_entity_poly.entity_id
_entity_poly.type
_entity_poly.pdbx_seq_one_letter_code
_entity_poly.pdbx_strand_id
1 'polypeptide(L)'
;MKRQLRCQTFEDKNLACSNVNTNVWGEKKWKLGAFASCDKKLRTEAISEGKRAVDVARELGSPSIGLWLGSDGFDYPFQINFTHQWDNLICSIREVAEYAAPDIKVGIEYKGPI
;
A
#
# COMPACT_ATOMS: atom_id res chain seq x y z
N MET A 1 23.05 -7.54 12.50
CA MET A 1 22.23 -7.85 13.70
C MET A 1 20.78 -7.47 13.40
N LYS A 2 20.02 -8.35 12.73
CA LYS A 2 18.62 -8.10 12.36
C LYS A 2 17.76 -8.37 13.60
N ARG A 3 17.26 -7.32 14.27
CA ARG A 3 16.26 -7.47 15.33
C ARG A 3 14.97 -7.92 14.67
N GLN A 4 14.66 -9.19 14.83
CA GLN A 4 13.43 -9.83 14.39
C GLN A 4 12.24 -9.06 14.99
N LEU A 5 11.46 -8.37 14.15
CA LEU A 5 10.33 -7.51 14.54
C LEU A 5 9.15 -8.28 15.13
N ARG A 6 9.29 -9.58 15.43
CA ARG A 6 8.37 -10.28 16.33
C ARG A 6 8.54 -9.69 17.73
N CYS A 7 7.94 -8.52 17.93
CA CYS A 7 8.03 -7.68 19.11
C CYS A 7 7.60 -8.52 20.30
N GLN A 8 8.57 -8.91 21.14
CA GLN A 8 8.34 -9.61 22.42
C GLN A 8 7.18 -8.97 23.21
N THR A 9 7.02 -7.66 23.11
CA THR A 9 5.92 -6.88 23.70
C THR A 9 4.51 -7.29 23.29
N PHE A 10 4.29 -7.80 22.06
CA PHE A 10 2.98 -8.29 21.64
C PHE A 10 2.67 -9.64 22.28
N GLU A 11 3.65 -10.54 22.32
CA GLU A 11 3.52 -11.86 22.95
C GLU A 11 3.29 -11.71 24.46
N ASP A 12 4.05 -10.84 25.13
CA ASP A 12 3.91 -10.54 26.57
C ASP A 12 2.50 -10.05 26.95
N LYS A 13 1.80 -9.42 26.00
CA LYS A 13 0.46 -8.85 26.18
C LYS A 13 -0.64 -9.69 25.53
N ASN A 14 -0.32 -10.85 24.96
CA ASN A 14 -1.24 -11.69 24.21
C ASN A 14 -1.98 -10.92 23.08
N LEU A 15 -1.24 -10.07 22.37
CA LEU A 15 -1.72 -9.29 21.21
C LEU A 15 -1.15 -9.85 19.92
N ALA A 16 -1.87 -9.67 18.82
CA ALA A 16 -1.43 -10.03 17.47
C ALA A 16 -1.60 -8.85 16.52
N CYS A 17 -0.72 -8.77 15.50
CA CYS A 17 -0.83 -7.77 14.45
C CYS A 17 -1.88 -8.21 13.41
N SER A 18 -3.05 -7.58 13.42
CA SER A 18 -4.15 -7.96 12.52
C SER A 18 -3.95 -7.53 11.07
N ASN A 19 -3.34 -6.36 10.84
CA ASN A 19 -3.12 -5.80 9.51
C ASN A 19 -1.97 -4.79 9.52
N VAL A 20 -1.24 -4.69 8.41
CA VAL A 20 -0.20 -3.67 8.19
C VAL A 20 -0.62 -2.72 7.05
N ASN A 21 -0.66 -1.42 7.31
CA ASN A 21 -0.97 -0.44 6.27
C ASN A 21 0.31 0.12 5.62
N THR A 22 0.24 0.34 4.30
CA THR A 22 1.22 1.15 3.57
C THR A 22 1.11 2.61 3.96
N ASN A 23 2.13 3.44 3.76
CA ASN A 23 2.00 4.90 3.84
C ASN A 23 2.34 5.53 2.48
N VAL A 24 1.31 5.82 1.71
CA VAL A 24 1.41 6.42 0.37
C VAL A 24 0.67 7.76 0.27
N TRP A 25 0.59 8.49 1.40
CA TRP A 25 -0.11 9.77 1.50
C TRP A 25 0.58 10.79 2.43
N GLY A 26 1.32 10.32 3.44
CA GLY A 26 1.86 11.21 4.48
C GLY A 26 2.97 12.14 4.00
N GLU A 27 3.69 11.74 2.95
CA GLU A 27 4.74 12.56 2.33
C GLU A 27 4.23 13.43 1.19
N LYS A 28 4.77 14.64 1.08
CA LYS A 28 4.41 15.63 0.03
C LYS A 28 4.53 15.11 -1.40
N LYS A 29 5.41 14.13 -1.66
CA LYS A 29 5.60 13.53 -3.00
C LYS A 29 4.35 12.81 -3.50
N TRP A 30 3.49 12.34 -2.60
CA TRP A 30 2.26 11.61 -2.93
C TRP A 30 1.08 12.52 -3.28
N LYS A 31 1.23 13.84 -3.18
CA LYS A 31 0.13 14.81 -3.29
C LYS A 31 -0.71 14.75 -4.59
N LEU A 32 -0.20 14.12 -5.66
CA LEU A 32 -0.88 13.96 -6.95
C LEU A 32 -1.09 12.48 -7.34
N GLY A 33 -1.07 11.58 -6.36
CA GLY A 33 -1.18 10.14 -6.58
C GLY A 33 0.08 9.37 -6.24
N ALA A 34 -0.14 8.10 -5.91
CA ALA A 34 0.88 7.12 -5.60
C ALA A 34 0.80 5.96 -6.61
N PHE A 35 -0.10 4.99 -6.41
CA PHE A 35 -0.22 3.83 -7.29
C PHE A 35 -0.78 4.16 -8.68
N ALA A 36 -1.63 5.19 -8.77
CA ALA A 36 -2.21 5.69 -10.01
C ALA A 36 -1.39 6.80 -10.68
N SER A 37 -0.32 7.29 -10.02
CA SER A 37 0.46 8.45 -10.46
C SER A 37 0.90 8.33 -11.91
N CYS A 38 0.88 9.42 -12.71
CA CYS A 38 1.45 9.37 -14.06
C CYS A 38 2.99 9.30 -14.07
N ASP A 39 3.65 9.73 -12.98
CA ASP A 39 5.09 9.62 -12.83
C ASP A 39 5.48 8.17 -12.49
N LYS A 40 6.17 7.51 -13.43
CA LYS A 40 6.62 6.12 -13.27
C LYS A 40 7.54 5.93 -12.07
N LYS A 41 8.36 6.93 -11.71
CA LYS A 41 9.26 6.84 -10.55
C LYS A 41 8.43 6.80 -9.26
N LEU A 42 7.49 7.72 -9.11
CA LEU A 42 6.59 7.73 -7.95
C LEU A 42 5.75 6.45 -7.86
N ARG A 43 5.21 5.95 -8.98
CA ARG A 43 4.52 4.65 -8.98
C ARG A 43 5.39 3.50 -8.50
N THR A 44 6.65 3.44 -8.95
CA THR A 44 7.59 2.40 -8.56
C THR A 44 7.91 2.47 -7.06
N GLU A 45 8.03 3.69 -6.51
CA GLU A 45 8.18 3.89 -5.07
C GLU A 45 6.92 3.44 -4.30
N ALA A 46 5.72 3.75 -4.79
CA ALA A 46 4.47 3.31 -4.17
C ALA A 46 4.34 1.78 -4.14
N ILE A 47 4.67 1.10 -5.25
CA ILE A 47 4.75 -0.37 -5.32
C ILE A 47 5.78 -0.90 -4.32
N SER A 48 6.93 -0.25 -4.19
CA SER A 48 7.97 -0.64 -3.24
C SER A 48 7.48 -0.52 -1.79
N GLU A 49 6.70 0.52 -1.45
CA GLU A 49 6.05 0.63 -0.15
C GLU A 49 5.00 -0.47 0.08
N GLY A 50 4.24 -0.84 -0.95
CA GLY A 50 3.34 -2.00 -0.92
C GLY A 50 4.07 -3.30 -0.59
N LYS A 51 5.16 -3.59 -1.30
CA LYS A 51 6.01 -4.78 -1.07
C LYS A 51 6.65 -4.75 0.31
N ARG A 52 7.10 -3.59 0.77
CA ARG A 52 7.63 -3.41 2.13
C ARG A 52 6.58 -3.72 3.20
N ALA A 53 5.33 -3.31 3.00
CA ALA A 53 4.25 -3.65 3.92
C ALA A 53 3.99 -5.16 3.95
N VAL A 54 4.08 -5.86 2.82
CA VAL A 54 4.02 -7.33 2.77
C VAL A 54 5.14 -7.96 3.59
N ASP A 55 6.39 -7.51 3.40
CA ASP A 55 7.53 -8.07 4.14
C ASP A 55 7.39 -7.85 5.64
N VAL A 56 6.91 -6.66 6.06
CA VAL A 56 6.62 -6.36 7.46
C VAL A 56 5.46 -7.23 7.98
N ALA A 57 4.40 -7.44 7.19
CA ALA A 57 3.30 -8.33 7.58
C ALA A 57 3.80 -9.76 7.82
N ARG A 58 4.64 -10.29 6.93
CA ARG A 58 5.28 -11.62 7.10
C ARG A 58 6.13 -11.69 8.37
N GLU A 59 6.92 -10.66 8.64
CA GLU A 59 7.77 -10.61 9.83
C GLU A 59 6.97 -10.54 11.14
N LEU A 60 5.87 -9.77 11.12
CA LEU A 60 4.95 -9.62 12.26
C LEU A 60 3.96 -10.78 12.41
N GLY A 61 3.90 -11.71 11.45
CA GLY A 61 2.89 -12.78 11.41
C GLY A 61 1.47 -12.24 11.18
N SER A 62 1.36 -11.08 10.54
CA SER A 62 0.07 -10.49 10.18
C SER A 62 -0.51 -11.17 8.92
N PRO A 63 -1.82 -11.46 8.88
CA PRO A 63 -2.43 -12.16 7.75
C PRO A 63 -2.70 -11.26 6.54
N SER A 64 -2.60 -9.93 6.68
CA SER A 64 -2.99 -9.00 5.64
C SER A 64 -2.25 -7.67 5.65
N ILE A 65 -2.27 -7.02 4.49
CA ILE A 65 -1.95 -5.61 4.34
C ILE A 65 -3.16 -4.82 3.85
N GLY A 66 -3.19 -3.53 4.19
CA GLY A 66 -4.16 -2.58 3.67
C GLY A 66 -3.51 -1.55 2.75
N LEU A 67 -4.11 -1.38 1.57
CA LEU A 67 -3.82 -0.29 0.64
C LEU A 67 -4.92 0.75 0.76
N TRP A 68 -4.61 1.86 1.44
CA TRP A 68 -5.49 3.04 1.45
C TRP A 68 -5.06 4.01 0.35
N LEU A 69 -5.92 4.19 -0.64
CA LEU A 69 -5.64 4.91 -1.88
C LEU A 69 -5.97 6.40 -1.76
N GLY A 70 -5.74 7.00 -0.58
CA GLY A 70 -6.24 8.33 -0.24
C GLY A 70 -5.68 9.48 -1.08
N SER A 71 -4.52 9.28 -1.72
CA SER A 71 -3.90 10.27 -2.60
C SER A 71 -4.11 9.97 -4.08
N ASP A 72 -4.62 8.80 -4.43
CA ASP A 72 -4.88 8.39 -5.81
C ASP A 72 -6.26 8.90 -6.25
N GLY A 73 -6.27 9.96 -7.06
CA GLY A 73 -7.50 10.62 -7.50
C GLY A 73 -7.23 11.96 -8.19
N PHE A 74 -8.27 12.77 -8.29
CA PHE A 74 -8.23 14.10 -8.91
C PHE A 74 -9.34 14.98 -8.33
N ASP A 75 -9.09 16.29 -8.32
CA ASP A 75 -10.00 17.29 -7.73
C ASP A 75 -10.82 18.02 -8.80
N TYR A 76 -10.29 18.12 -10.03
CA TYR A 76 -10.91 18.89 -11.11
C TYR A 76 -11.20 18.03 -12.35
N PRO A 77 -12.29 18.34 -13.08
CA PRO A 77 -12.49 17.82 -14.43
C PRO A 77 -11.26 18.11 -15.31
N PHE A 78 -10.89 17.15 -16.15
CA PHE A 78 -9.74 17.24 -17.07
C PHE A 78 -8.35 17.38 -16.43
N GLN A 79 -8.23 17.23 -15.10
CA GLN A 79 -6.93 17.22 -14.41
C GLN A 79 -6.07 16.02 -14.80
N ILE A 80 -6.70 14.88 -15.09
CA ILE A 80 -6.03 13.61 -15.38
C ILE A 80 -6.65 12.91 -16.60
N ASN A 81 -5.87 12.05 -17.24
CA ASN A 81 -6.42 11.00 -18.10
C ASN A 81 -6.87 9.84 -17.21
N PHE A 82 -8.18 9.75 -16.96
CA PHE A 82 -8.76 8.76 -16.06
C PHE A 82 -8.43 7.33 -16.46
N THR A 83 -8.61 6.96 -17.74
CA THR A 83 -8.35 5.61 -18.23
C THR A 83 -6.91 5.20 -17.98
N HIS A 84 -5.97 6.10 -18.28
CA HIS A 84 -4.55 5.83 -18.05
C HIS A 84 -4.20 5.65 -16.57
N GLN A 85 -4.74 6.50 -15.69
CA GLN A 85 -4.49 6.36 -14.24
C GLN A 85 -5.15 5.12 -13.65
N TRP A 86 -6.34 4.77 -14.14
CA TRP A 86 -7.04 3.55 -13.74
C TRP A 86 -6.24 2.29 -14.11
N ASP A 87 -5.69 2.24 -15.32
CA ASP A 87 -4.82 1.15 -15.75
C ASP A 87 -3.55 1.06 -14.89
N ASN A 88 -2.93 2.21 -14.60
CA ASN A 88 -1.76 2.28 -13.72
C ASN A 88 -2.08 1.75 -12.32
N LEU A 89 -3.22 2.14 -11.75
CA LEU A 89 -3.67 1.70 -10.44
C LEU A 89 -3.87 0.19 -10.39
N ILE A 90 -4.60 -0.37 -11.34
CA ILE A 90 -4.85 -1.82 -11.43
C ILE A 90 -3.53 -2.58 -11.56
N CYS A 91 -2.63 -2.14 -12.45
CA CYS A 91 -1.34 -2.80 -12.65
C CYS A 91 -0.49 -2.78 -11.37
N SER A 92 -0.45 -1.64 -10.67
CA SER A 92 0.35 -1.50 -9.45
C SER A 92 -0.20 -2.34 -8.30
N ILE A 93 -1.53 -2.36 -8.11
CA ILE A 93 -2.19 -3.23 -7.12
C ILE A 93 -1.93 -4.70 -7.44
N ARG A 94 -2.03 -5.09 -8.71
CA ARG A 94 -1.76 -6.47 -9.15
C ARG A 94 -0.34 -6.88 -8.80
N GLU A 95 0.65 -6.03 -9.07
CA GLU A 95 2.05 -6.34 -8.76
C GLU A 95 2.28 -6.55 -7.26
N VAL A 96 1.64 -5.75 -6.40
CA VAL A 96 1.70 -5.94 -4.95
C VAL A 96 1.00 -7.24 -4.53
N ALA A 97 -0.16 -7.55 -5.11
CA ALA A 97 -0.91 -8.76 -4.81
C ALA A 97 -0.17 -10.04 -5.25
N GLU A 98 0.48 -10.02 -6.41
CA GLU A 98 1.33 -11.11 -6.89
C GLU A 98 2.53 -11.35 -5.97
N TYR A 99 3.15 -10.28 -5.45
CA TYR A 99 4.23 -10.37 -4.47
C TYR A 99 3.76 -10.88 -3.09
N ALA A 100 2.53 -10.54 -2.71
CA ALA A 100 1.91 -10.95 -1.46
C ALA A 100 1.46 -12.43 -1.46
N ALA A 101 1.19 -13.00 -2.63
CA ALA A 101 0.76 -14.38 -2.76
C ALA A 101 1.88 -15.37 -2.35
N PRO A 102 1.52 -16.51 -1.75
CA PRO A 102 0.17 -16.98 -1.43
C PRO A 102 -0.30 -16.65 0.01
N ASP A 103 0.54 -16.02 0.82
CA ASP A 103 0.43 -16.01 2.28
C ASP A 103 -0.20 -14.74 2.86
N ILE A 104 -0.08 -13.60 2.20
CA ILE A 104 -0.60 -12.31 2.68
C ILE A 104 -1.81 -11.87 1.84
N LYS A 105 -2.91 -11.53 2.51
CA LYS A 105 -4.10 -10.94 1.85
C LYS A 105 -3.89 -9.44 1.62
N VAL A 106 -4.21 -8.95 0.43
CA VAL A 106 -4.17 -7.52 0.11
C VAL A 106 -5.58 -6.96 0.13
N GLY A 107 -5.87 -6.10 1.11
CA GLY A 107 -7.13 -5.36 1.22
C GLY A 107 -7.03 -3.99 0.56
N ILE A 108 -8.07 -3.58 -0.17
CA ILE A 108 -8.20 -2.23 -0.73
C ILE A 108 -9.20 -1.47 0.13
N GLU A 109 -8.75 -0.37 0.75
CA GLU A 109 -9.62 0.53 1.50
C GLU A 109 -10.10 1.64 0.58
N TYR A 110 -11.30 1.45 0.02
CA TYR A 110 -11.94 2.41 -0.85
C TYR A 110 -12.39 3.65 -0.07
N LYS A 111 -12.11 4.82 -0.64
CA LYS A 111 -12.64 6.10 -0.19
C LYS A 111 -13.28 6.80 -1.39
N GLY A 112 -14.56 7.16 -1.26
CA GLY A 112 -15.25 7.97 -2.28
C GLY A 112 -14.76 9.42 -2.29
N PRO A 113 -15.04 10.17 -3.37
CA PRO A 113 -14.77 11.61 -3.40
C PRO A 113 -15.55 12.31 -2.28
N ILE A 114 -14.89 13.23 -1.57
CA ILE A 114 -15.53 14.17 -0.64
C ILE A 114 -15.81 15.45 -1.42
#